data_AF-A0A3A0DNL0-F1
#
_entry.id   AF-A0A3A0DNL0-F1
#
_cell.length_a   1.000
_cell.length_b   1.000
_cell.length_c   1.000
_cell.angle_alpha   90.00
_cell.angle_beta   90.00
_cell.angle_gamma   90.00
#
_symmetry.space_group_name_H-M   'P 1'
#
loop_
_entity.id
_entity.type
_entity.pdbx_description
1 polymer ?
#
loop_
_entity_poly.entity_id
_entity_poly.type
_entity_poly.pdbx_seq_one_letter_code
_entity_poly.pdbx_strand_id
1 'polypeptide(L)'
;MGGMSDSPRRWYRLRLRTLVLLTLAATVAWSVYSYWSDYQEQAARRERELLSPPRGATCTVVFRRELIGLGQMGPTPATVNGIDNSVRGRFMLMNDDWIVLAGQSDNDSRQHWIPRGNVLVLEVDASR
;
A
#
# COMPACT_ATOMS: atom_id res chain seq x y z
N MET A 1 0.71 45.17 -63.17
CA MET A 1 1.47 44.32 -62.23
C MET A 1 0.58 44.02 -61.04
N GLY A 2 -0.08 42.87 -61.01
CA GLY A 2 -0.97 42.45 -59.93
C GLY A 2 -0.60 41.05 -59.48
N GLY A 3 0.26 40.95 -58.46
CA GLY A 3 0.62 39.69 -57.83
C GLY A 3 -0.43 39.33 -56.79
N MET A 4 -1.25 38.34 -57.11
CA MET A 4 -2.31 37.79 -56.25
C MET A 4 -1.67 37.09 -55.05
N SER A 5 -1.65 37.76 -53.89
CA SER A 5 -1.16 37.19 -52.63
C SER A 5 -2.27 36.36 -51.96
N ASP A 6 -2.58 35.19 -52.52
CA ASP A 6 -3.44 34.23 -51.85
C ASP A 6 -2.61 33.24 -51.02
N SER A 7 -2.82 33.28 -49.69
CA SER A 7 -3.03 32.10 -48.81
C SER A 7 -2.39 32.09 -47.40
N PRO A 8 -2.54 33.11 -46.53
CA PRO A 8 -2.11 32.98 -45.12
C PRO A 8 -3.05 32.07 -44.28
N ARG A 9 -4.31 31.88 -44.69
CA ARG A 9 -5.34 31.20 -43.87
C ARG A 9 -5.26 29.67 -43.84
N ARG A 10 -4.70 29.04 -44.88
CA ARG A 10 -4.68 27.57 -45.02
C ARG A 10 -3.62 26.92 -44.12
N TRP A 11 -2.47 27.59 -43.98
CA TRP A 11 -1.36 27.14 -43.14
C TRP A 11 -1.68 27.23 -41.65
N TYR A 12 -2.36 28.30 -41.23
CA TYR A 12 -2.81 28.50 -39.85
C TYR A 12 -3.84 27.44 -39.42
N ARG A 13 -4.77 27.06 -40.32
CA ARG A 13 -5.77 26.01 -40.05
C ARG A 13 -5.16 24.62 -39.90
N LEU A 14 -4.11 24.30 -40.66
CA LEU A 14 -3.38 23.03 -40.52
C LEU A 14 -2.64 22.97 -39.18
N ARG A 15 -1.95 24.06 -38.80
CA ARG A 15 -1.27 24.16 -37.50
C ARG A 15 -2.22 24.09 -36.30
N LEU A 16 -3.39 24.72 -36.41
CA LEU A 16 -4.41 24.64 -35.36
C LEU A 16 -4.95 23.21 -35.20
N ARG A 17 -5.26 22.53 -36.30
CA ARG A 17 -5.71 21.13 -36.26
C ARG A 17 -4.68 20.20 -35.65
N THR A 18 -3.40 20.36 -36.01
CA THR A 18 -2.33 19.55 -35.42
C THR A 18 -2.16 19.83 -33.93
N LEU A 19 -2.28 21.08 -33.48
CA LEU A 19 -2.21 21.41 -32.04
C LEU A 19 -3.40 20.82 -31.26
N VAL A 20 -4.61 20.87 -31.83
CA VAL A 20 -5.79 20.26 -31.22
C VAL A 20 -5.63 18.73 -31.13
N LEU A 21 -5.12 18.08 -32.16
CA LEU A 21 -4.87 16.64 -32.13
C LEU A 21 -3.78 16.26 -31.11
N LEU A 22 -2.71 17.04 -31.02
CA LEU A 22 -1.63 16.79 -30.05
C LEU A 22 -2.11 16.99 -28.61
N THR A 23 -2.89 18.03 -28.35
CA THR A 23 -3.46 18.26 -27.02
C THR A 23 -4.43 17.15 -26.63
N LEU A 24 -5.29 16.70 -27.57
CA LEU A 24 -6.18 15.58 -27.33
C LEU A 24 -5.40 14.28 -27.05
N ALA A 25 -4.37 13.99 -27.86
CA ALA A 25 -3.49 12.83 -27.63
C ALA A 25 -2.78 12.90 -26.26
N ALA A 26 -2.31 14.09 -25.85
CA ALA A 26 -1.71 14.30 -24.54
C ALA A 26 -2.71 14.06 -23.40
N THR A 27 -3.95 14.52 -23.52
CA THR A 27 -4.98 14.27 -22.49
C THR A 27 -5.33 12.79 -22.39
N VAL A 28 -5.42 12.07 -23.51
CA VAL A 28 -5.66 10.62 -23.51
C VAL A 28 -4.48 9.90 -22.86
N ALA A 29 -3.24 10.23 -23.25
CA ALA A 29 -2.05 9.65 -22.65
C ALA A 29 -1.99 9.88 -21.14
N TRP A 30 -2.33 11.10 -20.69
CA TRP A 30 -2.41 11.42 -19.25
C TRP A 30 -3.48 10.58 -18.55
N SER A 31 -4.68 10.48 -19.14
CA SER A 31 -5.77 9.70 -18.54
C SER A 31 -5.42 8.21 -18.40
N VAL A 32 -4.73 7.65 -19.40
CA VAL A 32 -4.27 6.26 -19.37
C VAL A 32 -3.20 6.10 -18.32
N TYR A 33 -2.26 7.03 -18.22
CA TYR A 33 -1.20 7.01 -17.20
C TYR A 33 -1.79 7.06 -15.77
N SER A 34 -2.72 7.98 -15.51
CA SER A 34 -3.38 8.06 -14.20
C SER A 34 -4.17 6.79 -13.89
N TYR A 35 -4.93 6.27 -14.87
CA TYR A 35 -5.70 5.04 -14.69
C TYR A 35 -4.81 3.85 -14.38
N TRP A 36 -3.67 3.72 -15.09
CA TRP A 36 -2.75 2.61 -14.87
C TRP A 36 -2.04 2.72 -13.51
N SER A 37 -1.71 3.95 -13.08
CA SER A 37 -1.17 4.23 -11.75
C SER A 37 -2.14 3.79 -10.65
N ASP A 38 -3.40 4.22 -10.74
CA ASP A 38 -4.44 3.87 -9.76
C ASP A 38 -4.72 2.36 -9.75
N TYR A 39 -4.69 1.72 -10.93
CA TYR A 39 -4.87 0.28 -11.05
C TYR A 39 -3.78 -0.50 -10.31
N GLN A 40 -2.50 -0.08 -10.41
CA GLN A 40 -1.41 -0.73 -9.69
C GLN A 40 -1.57 -0.59 -8.17
N GLU A 41 -1.97 0.58 -7.68
CA GLU A 41 -2.21 0.79 -6.25
C GLU A 41 -3.35 -0.10 -5.73
N GLN A 42 -4.45 -0.22 -6.48
CA GLN A 42 -5.57 -1.08 -6.10
C GLN A 42 -5.22 -2.56 -6.12
N ALA A 43 -4.43 -3.01 -7.10
CA ALA A 43 -3.97 -4.39 -7.17
C ALA A 43 -3.10 -4.74 -5.96
N ALA A 44 -2.16 -3.86 -5.59
CA ALA A 44 -1.32 -4.04 -4.41
C ALA A 44 -2.14 -4.08 -3.10
N ARG A 45 -3.23 -3.30 -3.00
CA ARG A 45 -4.15 -3.38 -1.84
C ARG A 45 -4.88 -4.72 -1.78
N ARG A 46 -5.42 -5.21 -2.90
CA ARG A 46 -6.12 -6.51 -2.93
C ARG A 46 -5.21 -7.68 -2.59
N GLU A 47 -3.99 -7.70 -3.11
CA GLU A 47 -3.01 -8.75 -2.76
C GLU A 47 -2.70 -8.76 -1.25
N ARG A 48 -2.67 -7.57 -0.62
CA ARG A 48 -2.47 -7.46 0.84
C ARG A 48 -3.70 -7.89 1.63
N GLU A 49 -4.90 -7.63 1.15
CA GLU A 49 -6.14 -8.13 1.76
C GLU A 49 -6.23 -9.66 1.68
N LEU A 50 -5.78 -10.27 0.57
CA LEU A 50 -5.72 -11.72 0.42
C LEU A 50 -4.73 -12.38 1.39
N LEU A 51 -3.70 -11.65 1.82
CA LEU A 51 -2.72 -12.10 2.82
C LEU A 51 -3.14 -11.79 4.26
N SER A 52 -4.34 -11.23 4.47
CA SER A 52 -4.84 -10.97 5.82
C SER A 52 -5.24 -12.28 6.52
N PRO A 53 -4.83 -12.48 7.79
CA PRO A 53 -5.26 -13.64 8.57
C PRO A 53 -6.78 -13.66 8.74
N PRO A 54 -7.39 -14.84 8.92
CA PRO A 54 -8.81 -14.91 9.27
C PRO A 54 -9.03 -14.27 10.65
N ARG A 55 -10.13 -13.50 10.78
CA ARG A 55 -10.54 -12.91 12.06
C ARG A 55 -10.71 -13.99 13.11
N GLY A 56 -10.18 -13.75 14.31
CA GLY A 56 -10.18 -14.68 15.43
C GLY A 56 -9.02 -15.67 15.44
N ALA A 57 -8.22 -15.78 14.36
CA ALA A 57 -7.05 -16.64 14.36
C ALA A 57 -6.01 -16.17 15.37
N THR A 58 -5.40 -17.11 16.09
CA THR A 58 -4.32 -16.79 17.02
C THR A 58 -3.08 -16.44 16.20
N CYS A 59 -2.54 -15.25 16.40
CA CYS A 59 -1.40 -14.76 15.65
C CYS A 59 -0.30 -14.27 16.59
N THR A 60 0.95 -14.46 16.17
CA THR A 60 2.13 -13.91 16.83
C THR A 60 2.77 -12.88 15.90
N VAL A 61 2.87 -11.64 16.39
CA VAL A 61 3.50 -10.54 15.65
C VAL A 61 4.88 -10.32 16.21
N VAL A 62 5.91 -10.36 15.36
CA VAL A 62 7.31 -10.09 15.71
C VAL A 62 7.70 -8.72 15.17
N PHE A 63 8.26 -7.87 16.03
CA PHE A 63 8.64 -6.50 15.68
C PHE A 63 10.01 -6.41 15.01
N ARG A 64 10.24 -5.32 14.27
CA ARG A 64 11.54 -4.98 13.70
C ARG A 64 12.54 -4.56 14.78
N ARG A 65 13.80 -4.96 14.59
CA ARG A 65 14.94 -4.73 15.49
C ARG A 65 15.12 -3.25 15.90
N GLU A 66 14.86 -2.36 14.95
CA GLU A 66 15.13 -0.92 15.05
C GLU A 66 14.30 -0.23 16.16
N LEU A 67 13.15 -0.76 16.51
CA LEU A 67 12.23 -0.14 17.48
C LEU A 67 12.49 -0.55 18.93
N ILE A 68 13.22 -1.64 19.15
CA ILE A 68 13.47 -2.18 20.49
C ILE A 68 14.90 -1.83 20.96
N GLY A 69 15.70 -1.15 20.12
CA GLY A 69 17.07 -0.76 20.48
C GLY A 69 18.03 -1.93 20.70
N LEU A 70 17.65 -3.14 20.26
CA LEU A 70 18.38 -4.38 20.51
C LEU A 70 18.90 -4.93 19.17
N GLY A 71 20.16 -4.63 18.88
CA GLY A 71 20.81 -4.89 17.58
C GLY A 71 20.94 -6.35 17.14
N GLN A 72 20.47 -7.33 17.93
CA GLN A 72 20.61 -8.77 17.63
C GLN A 72 19.34 -9.60 17.83
N MET A 73 18.15 -9.08 17.55
CA MET A 73 16.93 -9.91 17.60
C MET A 73 16.70 -10.70 16.31
N GLY A 74 16.64 -12.02 16.37
CA GLY A 74 16.24 -12.87 15.24
C GLY A 74 14.80 -12.60 14.76
N PRO A 75 14.38 -13.17 13.63
CA PRO A 75 12.99 -13.10 13.16
C PRO A 75 12.02 -13.95 14.00
N THR A 76 12.48 -14.55 15.09
CA THR A 76 11.72 -15.44 15.97
C THR A 76 11.30 -14.73 17.26
N PRO A 77 10.17 -15.14 17.87
CA PRO A 77 9.78 -14.70 19.21
C PRO A 77 10.90 -14.96 20.22
N ALA A 78 11.34 -13.91 20.91
CA ALA A 78 12.39 -13.96 21.91
C ALA A 78 12.27 -12.78 22.89
N THR A 79 12.57 -13.05 24.15
CA THR A 79 12.75 -12.02 25.17
C THR A 79 14.23 -11.64 25.23
N VAL A 80 14.55 -10.36 25.07
CA VAL A 80 15.92 -9.86 25.22
C VAL A 80 15.89 -8.69 26.19
N ASN A 81 16.72 -8.75 27.23
CA ASN A 81 16.78 -7.74 28.31
C ASN A 81 15.42 -7.49 29.00
N GLY A 82 14.58 -8.52 29.11
CA GLY A 82 13.26 -8.43 29.74
C GLY A 82 12.17 -7.77 28.88
N ILE A 83 12.48 -7.46 27.62
CA ILE A 83 11.51 -6.94 26.65
C ILE A 83 11.23 -8.02 25.62
N ASP A 84 9.95 -8.36 25.47
CA ASP A 84 9.50 -9.29 24.42
C ASP A 84 9.51 -8.59 23.06
N ASN A 85 10.13 -9.24 22.08
CA ASN A 85 10.13 -8.75 20.69
C ASN A 85 8.86 -9.13 19.91
N SER A 86 7.87 -9.70 20.59
CA SER A 86 6.67 -10.22 19.97
C SER A 86 5.44 -9.99 20.83
N VAL A 87 4.29 -9.87 20.17
CA VAL A 87 2.98 -9.81 20.83
C VAL A 87 2.11 -10.91 20.21
N ARG A 88 1.50 -11.71 21.08
CA ARG A 88 0.57 -12.77 20.69
C ARG A 88 -0.85 -12.37 21.06
N GLY A 89 -1.81 -12.63 20.18
CA GLY A 89 -3.21 -12.34 20.41
C GLY A 89 -4.11 -12.86 19.30
N ARG A 90 -5.42 -12.68 19.44
CA ARG A 90 -6.36 -13.06 18.37
C ARG A 90 -6.47 -11.93 17.35
N PHE A 91 -6.31 -12.25 16.08
CA PHE A 91 -6.38 -11.28 15.00
C PHE A 91 -7.79 -10.67 14.91
N MET A 92 -7.89 -9.34 14.93
CA MET A 92 -9.16 -8.65 14.76
C MET A 92 -9.27 -7.99 13.39
N LEU A 93 -8.30 -7.12 13.07
CA LEU A 93 -8.27 -6.38 11.82
C LEU A 93 -6.84 -5.99 11.45
N MET A 94 -6.63 -5.76 10.17
CA MET A 94 -5.42 -5.17 9.60
C MET A 94 -5.82 -4.18 8.52
N ASN A 95 -5.20 -3.01 8.53
CA ASN A 95 -5.28 -2.05 7.44
C ASN A 95 -3.85 -1.69 6.97
N ASP A 96 -3.71 -0.59 6.24
CA ASP A 96 -2.42 -0.17 5.70
C ASP A 96 -1.45 0.28 6.81
N ASP A 97 -1.97 0.83 7.91
CA ASP A 97 -1.16 1.45 8.96
C ASP A 97 -1.05 0.62 10.23
N TRP A 98 -2.05 -0.22 10.52
CA TRP A 98 -2.26 -0.87 11.81
C TRP A 98 -2.66 -2.34 11.69
N ILE A 99 -2.18 -3.13 12.65
CA ILE A 99 -2.62 -4.48 12.96
C ILE A 99 -3.22 -4.44 14.36
N VAL A 100 -4.42 -4.98 14.54
CA VAL A 100 -5.10 -5.03 15.83
C VAL A 100 -5.26 -6.48 16.27
N LEU A 101 -4.73 -6.77 17.45
CA LEU A 101 -4.91 -8.05 18.13
C LEU A 101 -5.77 -7.84 19.38
N ALA A 102 -6.69 -8.77 19.66
CA ALA A 102 -7.33 -8.88 20.95
C ALA A 102 -6.41 -9.60 21.95
N GLY A 103 -6.56 -9.25 23.23
CA GLY A 103 -5.93 -9.96 24.34
C GLY A 103 -6.14 -11.48 24.26
N GLN A 104 -5.18 -12.23 24.79
CA GLN A 104 -5.14 -13.69 24.67
C GLN A 104 -6.18 -14.40 25.56
N SER A 105 -6.72 -13.70 26.56
CA SER A 105 -7.76 -14.19 27.47
C SER A 105 -9.12 -13.61 27.09
N ASP A 106 -10.19 -14.40 27.16
CA ASP A 106 -11.57 -13.93 26.93
C ASP A 106 -11.99 -12.81 27.89
N ASN A 107 -11.28 -12.66 29.02
CA ASN A 107 -11.51 -11.61 30.01
C ASN A 107 -10.62 -10.37 29.79
N ASP A 108 -9.69 -10.41 28.84
CA ASP A 108 -8.83 -9.29 28.50
C ASP A 108 -9.30 -8.63 27.21
N SER A 109 -10.22 -7.67 27.37
CA SER A 109 -10.76 -6.87 26.26
C SER A 109 -9.80 -5.81 25.75
N ARG A 110 -8.52 -5.83 26.17
CA ARG A 110 -7.51 -4.89 25.68
C ARG A 110 -7.17 -5.21 24.22
N GLN A 111 -7.19 -4.17 23.40
CA GLN A 111 -6.79 -4.23 22.01
C GLN A 111 -5.34 -3.74 21.90
N HIS A 112 -4.49 -4.55 21.27
CA HIS A 112 -3.13 -4.18 20.92
C HIS A 112 -3.11 -3.58 19.53
N TRP A 113 -2.88 -2.26 19.46
CA TRP A 113 -2.73 -1.52 18.20
C TRP A 113 -1.25 -1.48 17.83
N ILE A 114 -0.89 -2.19 16.77
CA ILE A 114 0.49 -2.37 16.33
C ILE A 114 0.68 -1.65 14.99
N PRO A 115 1.60 -0.67 14.87
CA PRO A 115 1.91 -0.06 13.58
C PRO A 115 2.48 -1.10 12.63
N ARG A 116 1.94 -1.21 11.42
CA ARG A 116 2.36 -2.22 10.44
C ARG A 116 3.81 -2.02 9.97
N GLY A 117 4.27 -0.77 9.90
CA GLY A 117 5.67 -0.45 9.59
C GLY A 117 6.67 -1.04 10.59
N ASN A 118 6.21 -1.34 11.80
CA ASN A 118 7.01 -1.87 12.90
C ASN A 118 7.05 -3.40 12.93
N VAL A 119 6.26 -4.06 12.08
CA VAL A 119 6.16 -5.51 12.02
C VAL A 119 7.20 -6.07 11.06
N LEU A 120 7.89 -7.12 11.52
CA LEU A 120 8.80 -7.91 10.70
C LEU A 120 8.08 -9.14 10.16
N VAL A 121 7.41 -9.89 11.05
CA VAL A 121 6.70 -11.13 10.71
C VAL A 121 5.37 -11.17 11.45
N LEU A 122 4.35 -11.65 10.75
CA LEU A 122 3.09 -12.08 11.35
C LEU A 122 2.94 -13.57 11.09
N GLU A 123 2.96 -14.36 12.15
CA GLU A 123 2.79 -15.81 12.11
C GLU A 123 1.36 -16.16 12.55
N VAL A 124 0.65 -16.92 11.73
CA VAL A 124 -0.71 -17.39 12.03
C VAL A 124 -0.61 -18.81 12.55
N ASP A 125 -1.12 -19.02 13.76
CA ASP A 125 -1.14 -20.32 14.40
C ASP A 125 -2.24 -21.16 13.76
N ALA A 126 -1.83 -22.10 12.89
CA ALA A 126 -2.74 -23.00 12.20
C ALA A 126 -3.24 -24.09 13.16
N SER A 127 -4.06 -23.69 14.13
CA SER A 127 -4.84 -24.63 14.93
C SER A 127 -5.95 -25.21 14.04
N ARG A 128 -5.70 -26.44 13.57
CA ARG A 128 -6.72 -27.32 12.99
C ARG A 128 -7.70 -27.80 14.04
#